data_AF-K1XUJ2-F1
#
_entry.id   AF-K1XUJ2-F1
#
_cell.length_a   1.000
_cell.length_b   1.000
_cell.length_c   1.000
_cell.angle_alpha   90.00
_cell.angle_beta   90.00
_cell.angle_gamma   90.00
#
_symmetry.space_group_name_H-M   'P 1'
#
loop_
_entity.id
_entity.type
_entity.pdbx_description
1 polymer ?
#
loop_
_entity_poly.entity_id
_entity_poly.type
_entity_poly.pdbx_seq_one_letter_code
_entity_poly.pdbx_strand_id
1 'polypeptide(L)'
;MTSRYLIMFLILAITLELLDLIFRGYTAVKSWDILRSVIYGKDFVAIFVLQYGLGNLVPFILFLLPGLTVRRAVAGTLLVLFGVFMMRWNVVIGGQAFSASFAGFMHYHLPIIPHDLETFKEGLFGALAVGSVPFVLFWFLSRIFPVFGSDERH
;
A
#
# COMPACT_ATOMS: atom_id res chain seq x y z
N MET A 1 -3.44 23.71 -6.18
CA MET A 1 -2.65 22.96 -7.19
C MET A 1 -2.51 21.48 -6.81
N THR A 2 -2.02 21.16 -5.61
CA THR A 2 -1.65 19.79 -5.17
C THR A 2 -2.76 18.73 -5.23
N SER A 3 -4.01 19.08 -4.86
CA SER A 3 -5.14 18.14 -4.89
C SER A 3 -5.45 17.61 -6.30
N ARG A 4 -5.28 18.43 -7.35
CA ARG A 4 -5.51 17.98 -8.73
C ARG A 4 -4.51 16.92 -9.17
N TYR A 5 -3.25 17.04 -8.75
CA TYR A 5 -2.23 16.02 -9.03
C TYR A 5 -2.54 14.71 -8.32
N LEU A 6 -2.97 14.77 -7.05
CA LEU A 6 -3.37 13.57 -6.29
C LEU A 6 -4.51 12.82 -6.98
N ILE A 7 -5.53 13.52 -7.46
CA ILE A 7 -6.65 12.90 -8.19
C ILE A 7 -6.16 12.25 -9.50
N MET A 8 -5.28 12.91 -10.27
CA MET A 8 -4.71 12.33 -11.48
C MET A 8 -3.93 11.04 -11.20
N PHE A 9 -3.08 11.04 -10.17
CA PHE A 9 -2.34 9.85 -9.76
C PHE A 9 -3.25 8.74 -9.25
N LEU A 10 -4.34 9.07 -8.56
CA LEU A 10 -5.30 8.09 -8.07
C LEU A 10 -6.09 7.44 -9.21
N ILE A 11 -6.47 8.22 -10.23
CA ILE A 11 -7.09 7.68 -11.45
C ILE A 11 -6.11 6.72 -12.15
N LEU A 12 -4.85 7.12 -12.30
CA LEU A 12 -3.82 6.25 -12.90
C LEU A 12 -3.62 4.96 -12.07
N ALA A 13 -3.55 5.07 -10.75
CA ALA A 13 -3.38 3.92 -9.86
C ALA A 13 -4.54 2.93 -9.98
N ILE A 14 -5.79 3.41 -9.90
CA ILE A 14 -6.99 2.57 -10.06
C ILE A 14 -7.00 1.92 -11.45
N THR A 15 -6.63 2.65 -12.49
CA THR A 15 -6.56 2.14 -13.86
C THR A 15 -5.55 1.00 -13.98
N LEU A 16 -4.34 1.18 -13.47
CA LEU A 16 -3.28 0.18 -13.50
C LEU A 16 -3.63 -1.05 -12.66
N GLU A 17 -4.27 -0.88 -11.51
CA GLU A 17 -4.71 -2.00 -10.68
C GLU A 17 -5.84 -2.81 -11.32
N LEU A 18 -6.81 -2.15 -11.98
CA LEU A 18 -7.85 -2.85 -12.73
C LEU A 18 -7.26 -3.64 -13.90
N LEU A 19 -6.28 -3.06 -14.60
CA LEU A 19 -5.56 -3.74 -15.66
C LEU A 19 -4.82 -4.98 -15.14
N ASP A 20 -4.14 -4.86 -13.99
CA ASP A 20 -3.48 -6.00 -13.31
C ASP A 20 -4.49 -7.09 -12.92
N LEU A 21 -5.65 -6.71 -12.37
CA LEU A 21 -6.72 -7.65 -12.04
C LEU A 21 -7.21 -8.42 -13.28
N ILE A 22 -7.41 -7.74 -14.41
CA ILE A 22 -7.83 -8.35 -15.67
C ILE A 22 -6.76 -9.33 -16.18
N PHE A 23 -5.48 -8.94 -16.17
CA PHE A 23 -4.38 -9.81 -16.59
C PHE A 23 -4.24 -11.05 -15.72
N ARG A 24 -4.37 -10.90 -14.39
CA ARG A 24 -4.40 -12.03 -13.44
C ARG A 24 -5.60 -12.92 -13.70
N GLY A 25 -6.79 -12.34 -13.94
CA GLY A 25 -7.99 -13.09 -14.31
C GLY A 25 -7.82 -13.90 -15.59
N TYR A 26 -7.11 -13.38 -16.59
CA TYR A 26 -6.84 -14.08 -17.85
C TYR A 26 -5.81 -15.22 -17.70
N THR A 27 -4.71 -14.97 -16.98
CA THR A 27 -3.67 -15.98 -16.70
C THR A 27 -4.18 -17.10 -15.78
N ALA A 28 -5.14 -16.78 -14.90
CA ALA A 28 -5.81 -17.70 -13.99
C ALA A 28 -6.72 -18.75 -14.66
N VAL A 29 -7.04 -18.60 -15.95
CA VAL A 29 -7.95 -19.51 -16.68
C VAL A 29 -7.46 -20.97 -16.70
N LYS A 30 -6.17 -21.25 -16.43
CA LYS A 30 -5.65 -22.62 -16.30
C LYS A 30 -5.89 -23.29 -14.92
N SER A 31 -6.33 -22.56 -13.88
CA SER A 31 -6.52 -23.09 -12.52
C SER A 31 -7.66 -22.39 -11.76
N TRP A 32 -8.73 -22.05 -12.48
CA TRP A 32 -9.81 -21.16 -12.04
C TRP A 32 -10.56 -21.64 -10.77
N ASP A 33 -10.70 -22.96 -10.58
CA ASP A 33 -11.40 -23.54 -9.42
C ASP A 33 -10.65 -23.30 -8.09
N ILE A 34 -9.32 -23.41 -8.10
CA ILE A 34 -8.50 -23.17 -6.91
C ILE A 34 -8.48 -21.67 -6.61
N LEU A 35 -8.34 -20.83 -7.64
CA LEU A 35 -8.25 -19.39 -7.47
C LEU A 35 -9.54 -18.76 -6.94
N ARG A 36 -10.72 -19.27 -7.35
CA ARG A 36 -12.02 -18.82 -6.83
C ARG A 36 -12.14 -19.06 -5.32
N SER A 37 -11.69 -20.21 -4.82
CA SER A 37 -11.77 -20.51 -3.38
C SER A 37 -10.90 -19.58 -2.53
N VAL A 38 -9.76 -19.11 -3.06
CA VAL A 38 -8.79 -18.27 -2.34
C VAL A 38 -9.12 -16.79 -2.43
N ILE A 39 -9.47 -16.30 -3.62
CA ILE A 39 -9.85 -14.90 -3.85
C ILE A 39 -11.12 -14.54 -3.07
N TYR A 40 -12.09 -15.44 -2.97
CA TYR A 40 -13.35 -15.18 -2.25
C TYR A 40 -13.32 -15.61 -0.77
N GLY A 41 -12.32 -16.38 -0.35
CA GLY A 41 -12.18 -16.87 1.02
C GLY A 41 -11.29 -15.97 1.89
N LYS A 42 -9.97 -16.11 1.74
CA LYS A 42 -9.00 -15.54 2.70
C LYS A 42 -8.58 -14.11 2.36
N ASP A 43 -8.38 -13.82 1.08
CA ASP A 43 -7.78 -12.55 0.64
C ASP A 43 -8.82 -11.56 0.06
N PHE A 44 -10.09 -11.96 0.00
CA PHE A 44 -11.19 -11.12 -0.49
C PHE A 44 -11.28 -9.79 0.27
N VAL A 45 -11.25 -9.85 1.60
CA VAL A 45 -11.40 -8.68 2.46
C VAL A 45 -10.19 -7.75 2.31
N ALA A 46 -8.98 -8.30 2.24
CA ALA A 46 -7.76 -7.51 2.11
C ALA A 46 -7.69 -6.76 0.75
N ILE A 47 -8.11 -7.42 -0.33
CA ILE A 47 -8.03 -6.87 -1.69
C ILE A 47 -9.25 -6.00 -2.00
N PHE A 48 -10.47 -6.52 -1.87
CA PHE A 48 -11.67 -5.80 -2.29
C PHE A 48 -12.14 -4.76 -1.28
N VAL A 49 -12.11 -5.08 0.01
CA VAL A 49 -12.64 -4.18 1.05
C VAL A 49 -11.57 -3.17 1.47
N LEU A 50 -10.39 -3.65 1.86
CA LEU A 50 -9.33 -2.78 2.41
C LEU A 50 -8.56 -2.02 1.33
N GLN A 51 -8.09 -2.68 0.28
CA GLN A 51 -7.34 -1.99 -0.79
C GLN A 51 -8.27 -1.22 -1.73
N TYR A 52 -9.17 -1.90 -2.46
CA TYR A 52 -10.01 -1.23 -3.46
C TYR A 52 -11.05 -0.29 -2.84
N GLY A 53 -11.76 -0.74 -1.80
CA GLY A 53 -12.75 0.08 -1.09
C GLY A 53 -12.11 1.22 -0.30
N LEU A 54 -11.41 0.87 0.78
CA LEU A 54 -10.93 1.84 1.76
C LEU A 54 -9.70 2.62 1.31
N GLY A 55 -8.79 1.98 0.56
CA GLY A 55 -7.54 2.59 0.08
C GLY A 55 -7.68 3.41 -1.20
N ASN A 56 -8.60 3.06 -2.11
CA ASN A 56 -8.73 3.73 -3.40
C ASN A 56 -10.08 4.43 -3.58
N LEU A 57 -11.20 3.75 -3.37
CA LEU A 57 -12.54 4.31 -3.63
C LEU A 57 -12.90 5.43 -2.64
N VAL A 58 -12.65 5.22 -1.34
CA VAL A 58 -12.96 6.23 -0.31
C VAL A 58 -12.15 7.52 -0.52
N PRO A 59 -10.81 7.48 -0.73
CA PRO A 59 -10.05 8.69 -1.01
C PRO A 59 -10.45 9.34 -2.32
N PHE A 60 -10.77 8.56 -3.34
CA PHE A 60 -11.21 9.08 -4.62
C PHE A 60 -12.46 9.93 -4.49
N ILE A 61 -13.48 9.41 -3.80
CA ILE A 61 -14.71 10.15 -3.52
C ILE A 61 -14.41 11.38 -2.65
N LEU A 62 -13.58 11.23 -1.63
CA LEU A 62 -13.27 12.32 -0.70
C LEU A 62 -12.60 13.51 -1.40
N PHE A 63 -11.69 13.25 -2.35
CA PHE A 63 -11.00 14.28 -3.11
C PHE A 63 -11.85 14.86 -4.27
N LEU A 64 -12.87 14.13 -4.74
CA LEU A 64 -13.79 14.59 -5.77
C LEU A 64 -14.85 15.57 -5.23
N LEU A 65 -15.21 15.45 -3.95
CA LEU A 65 -16.22 16.31 -3.33
C LEU A 65 -15.73 17.77 -3.15
N PRO A 66 -16.57 18.78 -3.48
CA PRO A 66 -16.23 20.18 -3.26
C PRO A 66 -16.21 20.53 -1.76
N GLY A 67 -15.33 21.46 -1.35
CA GLY A 67 -15.20 21.90 0.04
C GLY A 67 -14.25 21.04 0.88
N LEU A 68 -13.04 20.78 0.36
CA LEU A 68 -12.02 19.99 1.05
C LEU A 68 -11.49 20.74 2.27
N THR A 69 -11.85 20.31 3.48
CA THR A 69 -11.27 20.83 4.73
C THR A 69 -9.93 20.17 5.01
N VAL A 70 -9.06 20.84 5.78
CA VAL A 70 -7.74 20.30 6.16
C VAL A 70 -7.85 18.92 6.81
N ARG A 71 -8.86 18.70 7.66
CA ARG A 71 -9.12 17.40 8.30
C ARG A 71 -9.43 16.29 7.29
N ARG A 72 -10.24 16.59 6.26
CA ARG A 72 -10.57 15.65 5.18
C ARG A 72 -9.35 15.39 4.29
N ALA A 73 -8.56 16.40 3.98
CA ALA A 73 -7.34 16.24 3.19
C ALA A 73 -6.32 15.32 3.88
N VAL A 74 -6.11 15.50 5.20
CA VAL A 74 -5.23 14.62 5.99
C VAL A 74 -5.77 13.19 6.01
N ALA A 75 -7.06 13.00 6.33
CA ALA A 75 -7.68 11.68 6.34
C ALA A 75 -7.58 10.99 4.96
N GLY A 76 -7.88 11.71 3.88
CA GLY A 76 -7.78 11.20 2.51
C GLY A 76 -6.37 10.78 2.15
N THR A 77 -5.37 11.58 2.50
CA THR A 77 -3.96 11.26 2.20
C THR A 77 -3.48 10.06 3.01
N LEU A 78 -3.88 9.92 4.28
CA LEU A 78 -3.58 8.74 5.09
C LEU A 78 -4.20 7.47 4.51
N LEU A 79 -5.44 7.56 4.02
CA LEU A 79 -6.12 6.45 3.36
C LEU A 79 -5.45 6.07 2.03
N VAL A 80 -4.95 7.04 1.24
CA VAL A 80 -4.14 6.76 0.04
C VAL A 80 -2.86 6.03 0.41
N LEU A 81 -2.14 6.48 1.45
CA LEU A 81 -0.93 5.78 1.91
C LEU A 81 -1.25 4.35 2.37
N PHE A 82 -2.37 4.16 3.06
CA PHE A 82 -2.86 2.83 3.44
C PHE A 82 -3.17 1.97 2.21
N GLY A 83 -3.83 2.52 1.18
CA GLY A 83 -4.09 1.84 -0.08
C GLY A 83 -2.81 1.39 -0.79
N VAL A 84 -1.80 2.27 -0.88
CA VAL A 84 -0.48 1.94 -1.45
C VAL A 84 0.23 0.86 -0.65
N PHE A 85 0.16 0.92 0.68
CA PHE A 85 0.69 -0.12 1.55
C PHE A 85 0.00 -1.46 1.30
N MET A 86 -1.33 -1.47 1.23
CA MET A 86 -2.11 -2.68 0.95
C MET A 86 -1.83 -3.26 -0.44
N MET A 87 -1.66 -2.43 -1.47
CA MET A 87 -1.24 -2.88 -2.80
C MET A 87 0.07 -3.66 -2.73
N ARG A 88 1.05 -3.15 -1.96
CA ARG A 88 2.35 -3.80 -1.82
C ARG A 88 2.28 -5.06 -0.96
N TRP A 89 1.52 -4.99 0.13
CA TRP A 89 1.28 -6.15 1.00
C TRP A 89 0.61 -7.30 0.24
N ASN A 90 -0.48 -7.01 -0.48
CA ASN A 90 -1.25 -8.02 -1.21
C ASN A 90 -0.45 -8.65 -2.35
N VAL A 91 0.40 -7.89 -3.05
CA VAL A 91 1.27 -8.45 -4.11
C VAL A 91 2.35 -9.35 -3.53
N VAL A 92 3.00 -8.96 -2.44
CA VAL A 92 4.12 -9.72 -1.86
C VAL A 92 3.59 -10.88 -1.01
N ILE A 93 2.84 -10.60 0.04
CA ILE A 93 2.35 -11.60 0.99
C ILE A 93 1.25 -12.46 0.37
N GLY A 94 0.35 -11.87 -0.42
CA GLY A 94 -0.63 -12.64 -1.17
C GLY A 94 0.07 -13.58 -2.16
N GLY A 95 1.10 -13.09 -2.88
CA GLY A 95 1.92 -13.92 -3.77
C GLY A 95 2.71 -15.03 -3.07
N GLN A 96 3.23 -14.78 -1.86
CA GLN A 96 3.98 -15.76 -1.05
C GLN A 96 3.07 -16.77 -0.35
N ALA A 97 1.82 -16.39 -0.04
CA ALA A 97 0.82 -17.28 0.56
C ALA A 97 0.36 -18.37 -0.40
N PHE A 98 0.51 -18.16 -1.72
CA PHE A 98 0.41 -19.21 -2.73
C PHE A 98 1.71 -20.02 -2.76
N SER A 99 1.70 -21.22 -2.18
CA SER A 99 2.76 -22.18 -2.47
C SER A 99 2.71 -22.54 -3.96
N ALA A 100 3.84 -22.38 -4.67
CA ALA A 100 3.98 -22.81 -6.07
C ALA A 100 3.64 -24.30 -6.29
N SER A 101 3.59 -25.10 -5.22
CA SER A 101 3.23 -26.53 -5.25
C SER A 101 1.74 -26.83 -5.07
N PHE A 102 0.88 -25.82 -4.82
CA PHE A 102 -0.54 -26.01 -4.49
C PHE A 102 -0.82 -26.98 -3.30
N ALA A 103 0.21 -27.32 -2.52
CA ALA A 103 0.13 -28.34 -1.47
C ALA A 103 -0.44 -27.83 -0.13
N GLY A 104 -0.80 -26.55 -0.03
CA GLY A 104 -1.33 -25.92 1.18
C GLY A 104 -1.01 -24.43 1.27
N PHE A 105 -1.63 -23.75 2.24
CA PHE A 105 -1.41 -22.32 2.51
C PHE A 105 -0.29 -22.15 3.54
N MET A 106 0.71 -21.32 3.23
CA MET A 106 1.72 -20.93 4.19
C MET A 106 1.20 -19.74 5.02
N HIS A 107 1.11 -19.91 6.34
CA HIS A 107 0.76 -18.82 7.25
C HIS A 107 2.03 -18.06 7.61
N TYR A 108 2.18 -16.85 7.07
CA TYR A 108 3.23 -15.93 7.50
C TYR A 108 2.86 -15.35 8.87
N HIS A 109 3.61 -15.73 9.90
CA HIS A 109 3.54 -15.10 11.22
C HIS A 109 4.59 -14.00 11.30
N LEU A 110 4.15 -12.75 11.35
CA LEU A 110 5.04 -11.62 11.62
C LEU A 110 5.54 -11.72 13.07
N PRO A 111 6.84 -11.90 13.31
CA PRO A 111 7.34 -11.89 14.67
C PRO A 111 7.38 -10.44 15.17
N ILE A 112 6.60 -10.18 16.23
CA ILE A 112 6.49 -8.85 16.85
C ILE A 112 7.62 -8.62 17.86
N ILE A 113 8.04 -9.69 18.56
CA ILE A 113 9.13 -9.66 19.54
C ILE A 113 10.35 -10.35 18.91
N PRO A 114 11.45 -9.63 18.67
CA PRO A 114 12.66 -10.22 18.11
C PRO A 114 13.35 -11.10 19.17
N HIS A 115 13.42 -12.40 18.92
CA HIS A 115 14.21 -13.34 19.73
C HIS A 115 15.59 -13.59 19.12
N ASP A 116 15.76 -13.40 17.81
CA ASP A 116 17.02 -13.52 17.08
C ASP A 116 17.22 -12.39 16.05
N LEU A 117 18.45 -12.28 15.50
CA LEU A 117 18.82 -11.26 14.51
C LEU A 117 18.07 -11.43 13.18
N GLU A 118 17.72 -12.67 12.81
CA GLU A 118 16.86 -12.97 11.65
C GLU A 118 15.41 -12.55 11.89
N THR A 119 14.90 -12.82 13.10
CA THR A 119 13.58 -12.37 13.55
C THR A 119 13.46 -10.84 13.60
N PHE A 120 14.55 -10.12 13.86
CA PHE A 120 14.59 -8.66 13.77
C PHE A 120 14.48 -8.17 12.32
N LYS A 121 15.18 -8.83 11.38
CA LYS A 121 15.18 -8.45 9.95
C LYS A 121 13.83 -8.75 9.28
N GLU A 122 13.21 -9.86 9.63
CA GLU A 122 11.93 -10.30 9.08
C GLU A 122 10.72 -9.76 9.85
N GLY A 123 10.93 -9.25 11.07
CA GLY A 123 9.86 -8.77 11.95
C GLY A 123 9.49 -7.30 11.78
N LEU A 124 8.54 -6.87 12.61
CA LEU A 124 8.02 -5.49 12.63
C LEU A 124 9.14 -4.44 12.79
N PHE A 125 10.15 -4.75 13.59
CA PHE A 125 11.26 -3.83 13.87
C PHE A 125 12.16 -3.59 12.66
N GLY A 126 12.44 -4.60 11.84
CA GLY A 126 13.17 -4.44 10.58
C GLY A 126 12.42 -3.54 9.61
N ALA A 127 11.11 -3.75 9.46
CA ALA A 127 10.26 -2.90 8.64
C ALA A 127 10.23 -1.44 9.12
N LEU A 128 10.10 -1.22 10.44
CA LEU A 128 10.13 0.12 11.03
C LEU A 128 11.50 0.79 10.88
N ALA A 129 12.59 0.04 11.03
CA ALA A 129 13.95 0.55 10.82
C ALA A 129 14.11 1.05 9.39
N VAL A 130 13.74 0.26 8.39
CA VAL A 130 13.78 0.67 6.97
C VAL A 130 12.82 1.85 6.71
N GLY A 131 11.62 1.82 7.29
CA GLY A 131 10.65 2.93 7.19
C GLY A 131 11.16 4.24 7.80
N SER A 132 12.06 4.18 8.78
CA SER A 132 12.66 5.36 9.42
C SER A 132 13.80 5.98 8.60
N VAL A 133 14.44 5.21 7.70
CA VAL A 133 15.57 5.66 6.85
C VAL A 133 15.29 6.98 6.11
N PRO A 134 14.17 7.16 5.38
CA PRO A 134 13.93 8.42 4.66
C PRO A 134 13.85 9.64 5.60
N PHE A 135 13.36 9.47 6.83
CA PHE A 135 13.30 10.56 7.82
C PHE A 135 14.68 10.89 8.39
N VAL A 136 15.49 9.87 8.68
CA VAL A 136 16.88 10.04 9.13
C VAL A 136 17.71 10.71 8.03
N LEU A 137 17.53 10.27 6.79
CA LEU A 137 18.20 10.86 5.63
C LEU A 137 17.77 12.32 5.43
N PHE A 138 16.48 12.62 5.54
CA PHE A 138 15.97 13.99 5.46
C PHE A 138 16.54 14.87 6.58
N TRP A 139 16.61 14.37 7.81
CA TRP A 139 17.22 15.07 8.93
C TRP A 139 18.69 15.39 8.65
N PHE A 140 19.46 14.43 8.14
CA PHE A 140 20.86 14.63 7.79
C PHE A 140 21.05 15.62 6.63
N LEU A 141 20.25 15.49 5.56
CA LEU A 141 20.28 16.40 4.42
C LEU A 141 19.90 17.83 4.81
N SER A 142 18.92 18.00 5.70
CA SER A 142 18.51 19.32 6.18
C SER A 142 19.54 20.04 7.04
N ARG A 143 20.51 19.29 7.58
CA ARG A 143 21.68 19.83 8.29
C ARG A 143 22.75 20.35 7.33
N ILE A 144 22.83 19.83 6.11
CA ILE A 144 23.85 20.17 5.10
C ILE A 144 23.33 21.20 4.10
N PHE A 145 22.08 21.04 3.65
CA PHE A 145 21.44 21.90 2.66
C PHE A 145 20.30 22.70 3.30
N PRO A 146 20.17 24.01 3.00
CA PRO A 146 19.00 24.77 3.40
C PRO A 146 17.77 24.26 2.64
N VAL A 147 16.89 23.51 3.32
CA VAL A 147 15.69 22.90 2.72
C VAL A 147 14.51 23.87 2.64
N PHE A 148 14.50 24.85 3.54
CA PHE A 148 13.56 25.97 3.47
C PHE A 148 14.32 27.15 2.89
N GLY A 149 13.89 27.62 1.71
CA GLY A 149 14.38 28.87 1.14
C GLY A 149 14.20 29.97 2.18
N SER A 150 15.30 30.62 2.56
CA SER A 150 15.28 31.83 3.37
C SER A 150 14.38 32.88 2.71
N ASP A 151 13.32 33.30 3.43
CA ASP A 151 12.43 34.44 3.19
C ASP A 151 12.44 35.05 1.77
N GLU A 152 11.55 34.57 0.89
CA GLU A 152 10.95 35.45 -0.13
C GLU A 152 9.73 36.14 0.49
N ARG A 153 10.00 37.06 1.42
CA ARG A 153 9.06 38.09 1.86
C ARG A 153 9.64 39.46 1.53
N HIS A 154 9.51 39.84 0.26
CA HIS A 154 9.54 41.23 -0.19
C HIS A 154 8.41 41.46 -1.19
#